data_AF-A0A524LWP9-F1
#
_entry.id   AF-A0A524LWP9-F1
#
_cell.length_a   1.000
_cell.length_b   1.000
_cell.length_c   1.000
_cell.angle_alpha   90.00
_cell.angle_beta   90.00
_cell.angle_gamma   90.00
#
_symmetry.space_group_name_H-M   'P 1'
#
loop_
_entity.id
_entity.type
_entity.pdbx_description
1 polymer ?
#
loop_
_entity_poly.entity_id
_entity_poly.type
_entity_poly.pdbx_seq_one_letter_code
_entity_poly.pdbx_strand_id
1 'polypeptide(L)'
;MDVAFVVDTTGSMKDDIRAVKDNLSEIVNHITSGIKDLEIRFGVVSYRDHPPQDKSYVTKVFDFTDNVKRVKKLIDELRPSEGGDTPEAVADGLFDARTKLSWEKDSYKVMLLVGDAPPHGKKYNSIGDDYFPDGCPQGHDSIEEVQQFRIDFGSTMFIFICGCNPLVEVSFRMIADSVDEGKYYSLLEAHELPEAVLQILKGVSDLIEADRKVLAYYENHDGIFDMGEAASNLSLQVRELKTSLSRLLALGRITRWPKGRPLAVENLGVNVELGEVPNNIVTGKTFNYLIRVNNPSTTIVSVRVIATLVTSEGVSEVTNERHDLSPKSDKMLELKLTPMTDVKVKATLRVEVFYGSKSVATELYDTRIY
;
A
#
# COMPACT_ATOMS: atom_id res chain seq x y z
N MET A 1 -3.60 11.49 -15.26
CA MET A 1 -4.45 10.42 -14.70
C MET A 1 -5.16 9.74 -15.86
N ASP A 2 -5.16 8.42 -15.88
CA ASP A 2 -5.85 7.62 -16.88
C ASP A 2 -7.07 6.97 -16.24
N VAL A 3 -8.24 7.16 -16.85
CA VAL A 3 -9.51 6.58 -16.37
C VAL A 3 -10.07 5.69 -17.47
N ALA A 4 -10.07 4.38 -17.24
CA ALA A 4 -10.66 3.40 -18.15
C ALA A 4 -12.00 2.92 -17.64
N PHE A 5 -13.01 2.98 -18.50
CA PHE A 5 -14.31 2.36 -18.26
C PHE A 5 -14.37 1.02 -18.99
N VAL A 6 -14.56 -0.06 -18.24
CA VAL A 6 -14.85 -1.40 -18.77
C VAL A 6 -16.35 -1.60 -18.59
N VAL A 7 -17.11 -1.51 -19.68
CA VAL A 7 -18.57 -1.30 -19.59
C VAL A 7 -19.31 -2.38 -20.35
N ASP A 8 -20.28 -2.97 -19.66
CA ASP A 8 -21.31 -3.79 -20.29
C ASP A 8 -22.17 -2.93 -21.23
N THR A 9 -22.25 -3.34 -22.50
CA THR A 9 -23.01 -2.64 -23.54
C THR A 9 -24.16 -3.46 -24.10
N THR A 10 -24.76 -4.28 -23.25
CA THR A 10 -25.97 -5.03 -23.55
C THR A 10 -27.23 -4.19 -23.34
N GLY A 11 -28.38 -4.72 -23.74
CA GLY A 11 -29.67 -4.03 -23.81
C GLY A 11 -30.15 -3.45 -22.48
N SER A 12 -29.85 -4.13 -21.38
CA SER A 12 -30.29 -3.77 -20.03
C SER A 12 -29.55 -2.55 -19.47
N MET A 13 -28.29 -2.36 -19.82
CA MET A 13 -27.47 -1.20 -19.44
C MET A 13 -27.85 0.13 -20.11
N LYS A 14 -28.92 0.16 -20.91
CA LYS A 14 -29.28 1.33 -21.74
C LYS A 14 -29.49 2.60 -20.92
N ASP A 15 -30.16 2.51 -19.78
CA ASP A 15 -30.47 3.67 -18.96
C ASP A 15 -29.24 4.14 -18.16
N ASP A 16 -28.43 3.22 -17.64
CA ASP A 16 -27.15 3.48 -16.97
C ASP A 16 -26.15 4.19 -17.89
N ILE A 17 -25.95 3.65 -19.10
CA ILE A 17 -25.05 4.27 -20.08
C ILE A 17 -25.56 5.67 -20.43
N ARG A 18 -26.88 5.87 -20.58
CA ARG A 18 -27.45 7.19 -20.86
C ARG A 18 -27.21 8.16 -19.70
N ALA A 19 -27.39 7.73 -18.46
CA ALA A 19 -27.12 8.55 -17.29
C ALA A 19 -25.65 9.00 -17.24
N VAL A 20 -24.71 8.11 -17.53
CA VAL A 20 -23.28 8.47 -17.61
C VAL A 20 -23.01 9.43 -18.77
N LYS A 21 -23.60 9.23 -19.95
CA LYS A 21 -23.46 10.15 -21.10
C LYS A 21 -23.85 11.57 -20.73
N ASP A 22 -25.03 11.72 -20.11
CA ASP A 22 -25.60 13.03 -19.79
C ASP A 22 -24.76 13.78 -18.75
N ASN A 23 -24.11 13.05 -17.84
CA ASN A 23 -23.35 13.63 -16.72
C ASN A 23 -21.82 13.68 -16.94
N LEU A 24 -21.28 13.04 -17.99
CA LEU A 24 -19.82 12.95 -18.19
C LEU A 24 -19.12 14.31 -18.21
N SER A 25 -19.72 15.31 -18.87
CA SER A 25 -19.16 16.67 -18.90
C SER A 25 -18.98 17.24 -17.50
N GLU A 26 -19.97 17.03 -16.65
CA GLU A 26 -19.99 17.54 -15.30
C GLU A 26 -18.92 16.83 -14.47
N ILE A 27 -18.84 15.49 -14.59
CA ILE A 27 -17.80 14.69 -13.95
C ILE A 27 -16.40 15.22 -14.32
N VAL A 28 -16.11 15.37 -15.62
CA VAL A 28 -14.80 15.87 -16.07
C VAL A 28 -14.54 17.30 -15.58
N ASN A 29 -15.51 18.20 -15.72
CA ASN A 29 -15.34 19.58 -15.27
C ASN A 29 -15.10 19.67 -13.76
N HIS A 30 -15.81 18.87 -12.97
CA HIS A 30 -15.68 18.86 -11.52
C HIS A 30 -14.27 18.43 -11.09
N ILE A 31 -13.77 17.33 -11.68
CA ILE A 31 -12.44 16.80 -11.34
C ILE A 31 -11.32 17.75 -11.79
N THR A 32 -11.38 18.23 -13.04
CA THR A 32 -10.36 19.14 -13.60
C THR A 32 -10.36 20.50 -12.91
N SER A 33 -11.49 20.97 -12.38
CA SER A 33 -11.56 22.20 -11.60
C SER A 33 -10.94 22.08 -10.19
N GLY A 34 -10.97 20.87 -9.61
CA GLY A 34 -10.50 20.61 -8.25
C GLY A 34 -8.97 20.50 -8.14
N ILE A 35 -8.29 20.06 -9.20
CA ILE A 35 -6.84 19.87 -9.20
C ILE A 35 -6.20 20.61 -10.37
N LYS A 36 -5.43 21.66 -10.02
CA LYS A 36 -4.64 22.40 -10.98
C LYS A 36 -3.60 21.48 -11.64
N ASP A 37 -3.47 21.62 -12.96
CA ASP A 37 -2.51 20.90 -13.80
C ASP A 37 -2.67 19.37 -13.77
N LEU A 38 -3.89 18.87 -13.52
CA LEU A 38 -4.22 17.45 -13.67
C LEU A 38 -4.74 17.18 -15.08
N GLU A 39 -3.90 16.54 -15.90
CA GLU A 39 -4.32 16.00 -17.19
C GLU A 39 -5.07 14.69 -16.98
N ILE A 40 -6.24 14.54 -17.62
CA ILE A 40 -7.06 13.34 -17.55
C ILE A 40 -7.27 12.78 -18.95
N ARG A 41 -6.98 11.50 -19.13
CA ARG A 41 -7.30 10.76 -20.35
C ARG A 41 -8.33 9.69 -20.03
N PHE A 42 -9.28 9.50 -20.95
CA PHE A 42 -10.34 8.51 -20.81
C PHE A 42 -10.21 7.44 -21.87
N GLY A 43 -10.27 6.18 -21.44
CA GLY A 43 -10.36 5.00 -22.29
C GLY A 43 -11.68 4.27 -22.03
N VAL A 44 -12.18 3.56 -23.02
CA VAL A 44 -13.42 2.77 -22.91
C VAL A 44 -13.19 1.40 -23.54
N VAL A 45 -13.43 0.34 -22.79
CA VAL A 45 -13.59 -1.00 -23.31
C VAL A 45 -15.03 -1.42 -23.11
N SER A 46 -15.79 -1.48 -24.19
CA SER A 46 -17.13 -2.04 -24.12
C SER A 46 -17.08 -3.53 -24.35
N TYR A 47 -17.74 -4.31 -23.51
CA TYR A 47 -17.93 -5.75 -23.71
C TYR A 47 -19.42 -6.08 -23.84
N ARG A 48 -19.69 -7.27 -24.36
CA ARG A 48 -21.00 -7.92 -24.50
C ARG A 48 -20.80 -9.42 -24.31
N ASP A 49 -21.47 -10.24 -25.12
CA ASP A 49 -21.42 -11.69 -25.05
C ASP A 49 -20.61 -12.32 -26.21
N HIS A 50 -20.33 -13.60 -26.07
CA HIS A 50 -19.71 -14.45 -27.06
C HIS A 50 -20.73 -15.01 -28.08
N PRO A 51 -20.29 -15.31 -29.32
CA PRO A 51 -21.10 -16.11 -30.24
C PRO A 51 -21.38 -17.52 -29.67
N PRO A 52 -22.60 -18.07 -29.81
CA PRO A 52 -23.65 -17.63 -30.74
C PRO A 52 -24.61 -16.57 -30.19
N GLN A 53 -24.47 -16.15 -28.93
CA GLN A 53 -25.41 -15.33 -28.17
C GLN A 53 -25.42 -13.89 -28.70
N ASP A 54 -24.24 -13.29 -28.79
CA ASP A 54 -24.02 -12.09 -29.60
C ASP A 54 -23.08 -12.39 -30.79
N LYS A 55 -23.46 -11.91 -31.98
CA LYS A 55 -22.68 -12.04 -33.23
C LYS A 55 -22.05 -10.73 -33.70
N SER A 56 -22.22 -9.66 -32.95
CA SER A 56 -21.78 -8.32 -33.33
C SER A 56 -20.32 -8.06 -32.94
N TYR A 57 -19.98 -8.21 -31.66
CA TYR A 57 -18.62 -8.16 -31.11
C TYR A 57 -18.63 -8.63 -29.65
N VAL A 58 -17.52 -9.23 -29.21
CA VAL A 58 -17.30 -9.55 -27.78
C VAL A 58 -16.78 -8.31 -27.05
N THR A 59 -15.74 -7.67 -27.60
CA THR A 59 -15.16 -6.43 -27.06
C THR A 59 -14.93 -5.38 -28.15
N LYS A 60 -14.98 -4.10 -27.76
CA LYS A 60 -14.48 -2.97 -28.54
C LYS A 60 -13.67 -2.05 -27.64
N VAL A 61 -12.48 -1.71 -28.13
CA VAL A 61 -11.52 -0.89 -27.40
C VAL A 61 -11.46 0.49 -28.03
N PHE A 62 -11.64 1.50 -27.20
CA PHE A 62 -11.38 2.89 -27.50
C PHE A 62 -10.28 3.37 -26.58
N ASP A 63 -9.13 3.61 -27.19
CA ASP A 63 -7.92 3.97 -26.47
C ASP A 63 -8.01 5.38 -25.84
N PHE A 64 -7.05 5.67 -24.95
CA PHE A 64 -7.02 6.88 -24.16
C PHE A 64 -7.05 8.16 -25.01
N THR A 65 -7.90 9.10 -24.60
CA THR A 65 -7.95 10.45 -25.17
C THR A 65 -8.24 11.47 -24.08
N ASP A 66 -7.61 12.64 -24.16
CA ASP A 66 -7.88 13.82 -23.32
C ASP A 66 -9.04 14.68 -23.86
N ASN A 67 -9.38 14.51 -25.14
CA ASN A 67 -10.46 15.22 -25.79
C ASN A 67 -11.85 14.75 -25.31
N VAL A 68 -12.42 15.47 -24.34
CA VAL A 68 -13.77 15.23 -23.78
C VAL A 68 -14.86 15.11 -24.84
N LYS A 69 -14.80 15.89 -25.93
CA LYS A 69 -15.80 15.79 -27.01
C LYS A 69 -15.71 14.44 -27.73
N ARG A 70 -14.49 13.92 -27.90
CA ARG A 70 -14.26 12.59 -28.46
C ARG A 70 -14.77 11.52 -27.51
N VAL A 71 -14.49 11.61 -26.22
CA VAL A 71 -15.01 10.67 -25.21
C VAL A 71 -16.54 10.63 -25.24
N LYS A 72 -17.21 11.78 -25.19
CA LYS A 72 -18.67 11.84 -25.29
C LYS A 72 -19.19 11.16 -26.54
N LYS A 73 -18.59 11.45 -27.70
CA LYS A 73 -18.99 10.83 -28.96
C LYS A 73 -18.82 9.31 -28.93
N LEU A 74 -17.75 8.82 -28.32
CA LEU A 74 -17.50 7.38 -28.17
C LEU A 74 -18.54 6.72 -27.29
N ILE A 75 -18.87 7.33 -26.14
CA ILE A 75 -19.93 6.83 -25.27
C ILE A 75 -21.29 6.93 -25.99
N ASP A 76 -21.55 7.99 -26.76
CA ASP A 76 -22.75 8.14 -27.61
C ASP A 76 -22.88 7.00 -28.64
N GLU A 77 -21.77 6.54 -29.20
CA GLU A 77 -21.70 5.43 -30.15
C GLU A 77 -21.91 4.05 -29.50
N LEU A 78 -21.83 3.93 -28.17
CA LEU A 78 -22.24 2.72 -27.46
C LEU A 78 -23.75 2.53 -27.63
N ARG A 79 -24.10 1.51 -28.41
CA ARG A 79 -25.47 1.07 -28.68
C ARG A 79 -25.71 -0.22 -27.92
N PRO A 80 -26.54 -0.21 -26.86
CA PRO A 80 -27.05 -1.42 -26.22
C PRO A 80 -27.62 -2.42 -27.24
N SER A 81 -27.34 -3.71 -27.07
CA SER A 81 -27.87 -4.81 -27.90
C SER A 81 -28.22 -6.01 -27.02
N GLU A 82 -29.10 -6.88 -27.50
CA GLU A 82 -29.42 -8.13 -26.79
C GLU A 82 -28.15 -9.02 -26.68
N GLY A 83 -27.87 -9.50 -25.46
CA GLY A 83 -26.74 -10.38 -25.14
C GLY A 83 -27.02 -11.84 -25.46
N GLY A 84 -28.24 -12.31 -25.20
CA GLY A 84 -28.69 -13.68 -25.47
C GLY A 84 -29.01 -14.39 -24.16
N ASP A 85 -28.00 -14.85 -23.45
CA ASP A 85 -28.09 -15.27 -22.05
C ASP A 85 -27.80 -14.13 -21.06
N THR A 86 -27.95 -14.43 -19.77
CA THR A 86 -27.79 -13.44 -18.70
C THR A 86 -26.33 -13.12 -18.38
N PRO A 87 -25.39 -14.08 -18.29
CA PRO A 87 -23.98 -13.76 -18.06
C PRO A 87 -23.30 -13.17 -19.30
N GLU A 88 -22.24 -12.40 -19.10
CA GLU A 88 -21.58 -11.64 -20.18
C GLU A 88 -20.04 -11.82 -20.17
N ALA A 89 -19.36 -11.38 -21.22
CA ALA A 89 -17.90 -11.51 -21.43
C ALA A 89 -17.06 -10.50 -20.62
N VAL A 90 -17.31 -10.41 -19.31
CA VAL A 90 -16.61 -9.52 -18.37
C VAL A 90 -15.09 -9.76 -18.39
N ALA A 91 -14.68 -11.03 -18.46
CA ALA A 91 -13.27 -11.41 -18.46
C ALA A 91 -12.52 -10.88 -19.68
N ASP A 92 -13.11 -10.97 -20.88
CA ASP A 92 -12.56 -10.40 -22.12
C ASP A 92 -12.47 -8.88 -22.05
N GLY A 93 -13.48 -8.22 -21.47
CA GLY A 93 -13.46 -6.77 -21.24
C GLY A 93 -12.28 -6.35 -20.36
N LEU A 94 -12.04 -7.06 -19.26
CA LEU A 94 -10.91 -6.80 -18.36
C LEU A 94 -9.56 -7.09 -19.03
N PHE A 95 -9.45 -8.21 -19.73
CA PHE A 95 -8.24 -8.59 -20.47
C PHE A 95 -7.87 -7.55 -21.53
N ASP A 96 -8.84 -7.10 -22.33
CA ASP A 96 -8.63 -6.08 -23.35
C ASP A 96 -8.31 -4.71 -22.74
N ALA A 97 -8.94 -4.35 -21.62
CA ALA A 97 -8.60 -3.14 -20.90
C ALA A 97 -7.16 -3.14 -20.38
N ARG A 98 -6.64 -4.31 -19.96
CA ARG A 98 -5.26 -4.44 -19.49
C ARG A 98 -4.25 -4.42 -20.64
N THR A 99 -4.56 -5.12 -21.72
CA THR A 99 -3.58 -5.44 -22.77
C THR A 99 -3.65 -4.55 -24.01
N LYS A 100 -4.80 -3.90 -24.28
CA LYS A 100 -5.01 -3.10 -25.50
C LYS A 100 -5.08 -1.59 -25.24
N LEU A 101 -5.37 -1.14 -24.02
CA LEU A 101 -5.33 0.29 -23.68
C LEU A 101 -3.89 0.77 -23.44
N SER A 102 -3.55 1.95 -23.95
CA SER A 102 -2.21 2.55 -23.84
C SER A 102 -2.02 3.28 -22.50
N TRP A 103 -2.06 2.53 -21.40
CA TRP A 103 -1.83 3.07 -20.05
C TRP A 103 -0.49 3.81 -19.95
N GLU A 104 -0.50 5.08 -19.53
CA GLU A 104 0.74 5.85 -19.35
C GLU A 104 1.54 5.29 -18.17
N LYS A 105 2.84 5.17 -18.32
CA LYS A 105 3.69 4.61 -17.24
C LYS A 105 3.66 5.49 -15.99
N ASP A 106 3.73 6.82 -16.17
CA ASP A 106 3.81 7.81 -15.09
C ASP A 106 2.46 8.44 -14.72
N SER A 107 1.36 7.73 -15.02
CA SER A 107 -0.01 8.12 -14.63
C SER A 107 -0.53 7.35 -13.42
N TYR A 108 -1.34 8.02 -12.61
CA TYR A 108 -2.35 7.37 -11.77
C TYR A 108 -3.40 6.75 -12.67
N LYS A 109 -3.75 5.49 -12.43
CA LYS A 109 -4.60 4.67 -13.30
C LYS A 109 -5.85 4.25 -12.55
N VAL A 110 -7.01 4.44 -13.15
CA VAL A 110 -8.30 4.10 -12.58
C VAL A 110 -9.01 3.17 -13.54
N MET A 111 -9.31 1.95 -13.11
CA MET A 111 -10.13 1.00 -13.85
C MET A 111 -11.49 0.90 -13.18
N LEU A 112 -12.54 1.22 -13.95
CA LEU A 112 -13.94 1.18 -13.54
C LEU A 112 -14.65 0.09 -14.34
N LEU A 113 -14.92 -1.05 -13.71
CA LEU A 113 -15.80 -2.07 -14.28
C LEU A 113 -17.25 -1.71 -13.96
N VAL A 114 -18.11 -1.66 -14.96
CA VAL A 114 -19.53 -1.30 -14.82
C VAL A 114 -20.37 -2.31 -15.58
N GLY A 115 -21.29 -2.98 -14.90
CA GLY A 115 -22.21 -3.93 -15.53
C GLY A 115 -23.33 -4.38 -14.61
N ASP A 116 -24.35 -4.99 -15.21
CA ASP A 116 -25.54 -5.52 -14.55
C ASP A 116 -25.70 -7.04 -14.71
N ALA A 117 -24.79 -7.68 -15.45
CA ALA A 117 -24.67 -9.11 -15.65
C ALA A 117 -23.35 -9.70 -15.11
N PRO A 118 -23.36 -10.94 -14.60
CA PRO A 118 -22.19 -11.56 -13.99
C PRO A 118 -21.29 -12.14 -15.09
N PRO A 119 -20.01 -12.42 -14.81
CA PRO A 119 -19.17 -13.15 -15.74
C PRO A 119 -19.70 -14.57 -15.98
N HIS A 120 -19.45 -15.10 -17.18
CA HIS A 120 -19.61 -16.53 -17.47
C HIS A 120 -18.79 -17.42 -16.52
N GLY A 121 -19.34 -18.59 -16.23
CA GLY A 121 -18.69 -19.65 -15.47
C GLY A 121 -19.29 -19.85 -14.09
N LYS A 122 -19.44 -21.14 -13.71
CA LYS A 122 -20.01 -21.60 -12.43
C LYS A 122 -19.33 -21.05 -11.17
N LYS A 123 -18.11 -20.53 -11.31
CA LYS A 123 -17.37 -19.83 -10.26
C LYS A 123 -18.05 -18.52 -9.87
N TYR A 124 -18.67 -17.82 -10.83
CA TYR A 124 -19.22 -16.49 -10.65
C TYR A 124 -20.74 -16.49 -10.52
N ASN A 125 -21.43 -17.43 -11.16
CA ASN A 125 -22.88 -17.44 -11.20
C ASN A 125 -23.43 -18.87 -11.15
N SER A 126 -24.72 -19.02 -10.80
CA SER A 126 -25.43 -20.31 -10.80
C SER A 126 -26.64 -20.29 -11.73
N ILE A 127 -26.61 -19.42 -12.75
CA ILE A 127 -27.77 -19.13 -13.58
C ILE A 127 -27.91 -20.25 -14.61
N GLY A 128 -29.13 -20.79 -14.74
CA GLY A 128 -29.40 -21.93 -15.60
C GLY A 128 -29.33 -21.64 -17.10
N ASP A 129 -29.27 -20.36 -17.48
CA ASP A 129 -29.16 -19.92 -18.87
C ASP A 129 -27.71 -19.62 -19.30
N ASP A 130 -26.69 -19.80 -18.45
CA ASP A 130 -25.29 -19.59 -18.83
C ASP A 130 -24.87 -20.60 -19.92
N TYR A 131 -24.65 -20.11 -21.15
CA TYR A 131 -24.21 -20.94 -22.27
C TYR A 131 -22.71 -21.23 -22.24
N PHE A 132 -21.97 -20.59 -21.34
CA PHE A 132 -20.54 -20.79 -21.13
C PHE A 132 -20.24 -21.13 -19.65
N PRO A 133 -20.83 -22.22 -19.11
CA PRO A 133 -20.77 -22.55 -17.69
C PRO A 133 -19.36 -22.94 -17.19
N ASP A 134 -18.44 -23.21 -18.11
CA ASP A 134 -17.04 -23.53 -17.80
C ASP A 134 -16.13 -22.28 -17.83
N GLY A 135 -16.70 -21.09 -18.08
CA GLY A 135 -16.01 -19.80 -18.10
C GLY A 135 -15.85 -19.21 -19.50
N CYS A 136 -15.07 -18.13 -19.59
CA CYS A 136 -14.75 -17.46 -20.85
C CYS A 136 -14.18 -18.45 -21.91
N PRO A 137 -14.74 -18.52 -23.12
CA PRO A 137 -14.23 -19.35 -24.21
C PRO A 137 -12.78 -19.06 -24.64
N GLN A 138 -12.28 -17.86 -24.39
CA GLN A 138 -10.87 -17.48 -24.65
C GLN A 138 -9.93 -17.85 -23.49
N GLY A 139 -10.46 -18.38 -22.38
CA GLY A 139 -9.68 -18.81 -21.22
C GLY A 139 -9.31 -17.68 -20.25
N HIS A 140 -9.90 -16.49 -20.38
CA HIS A 140 -9.72 -15.39 -19.44
C HIS A 140 -10.55 -15.59 -18.17
N ASP A 141 -10.05 -15.13 -17.02
CA ASP A 141 -10.77 -15.17 -15.74
C ASP A 141 -10.79 -13.78 -15.08
N SER A 142 -11.97 -13.32 -14.69
CA SER A 142 -12.16 -11.96 -14.18
C SER A 142 -11.32 -11.64 -12.93
N ILE A 143 -11.16 -12.62 -12.01
CA ILE A 143 -10.30 -12.47 -10.83
C ILE A 143 -8.82 -12.43 -11.23
N GLU A 144 -8.40 -13.34 -12.10
CA GLU A 144 -7.01 -13.35 -12.57
C GLU A 144 -6.66 -12.04 -13.28
N GLU A 145 -7.56 -11.49 -14.10
CA GLU A 145 -7.30 -10.24 -14.82
C GLU A 145 -7.14 -9.03 -13.88
N VAL A 146 -7.97 -8.88 -12.83
CA VAL A 146 -7.78 -7.80 -11.85
C VAL A 146 -6.51 -7.98 -11.03
N GLN A 147 -6.11 -9.22 -10.75
CA GLN A 147 -4.82 -9.51 -10.10
C GLN A 147 -3.65 -9.17 -11.01
N GLN A 148 -3.73 -9.45 -12.31
CA GLN A 148 -2.73 -9.05 -13.29
C GLN A 148 -2.64 -7.52 -13.41
N PHE A 149 -3.75 -6.78 -13.39
CA PHE A 149 -3.72 -5.31 -13.31
C PHE A 149 -2.88 -4.81 -12.11
N ARG A 150 -3.05 -5.45 -10.94
CA ARG A 150 -2.27 -5.09 -9.74
C ARG A 150 -0.78 -5.42 -9.90
N ILE A 151 -0.44 -6.54 -10.54
CA ILE A 151 0.95 -6.94 -10.82
C ILE A 151 1.60 -5.97 -11.81
N ASP A 152 0.92 -5.66 -12.91
CA ASP A 152 1.44 -4.85 -14.02
C ASP A 152 1.64 -3.38 -13.62
N PHE A 153 0.74 -2.83 -12.82
CA PHE A 153 0.69 -1.39 -12.51
C PHE A 153 0.96 -1.02 -11.05
N GLY A 154 1.07 -2.02 -10.16
CA GLY A 154 1.39 -1.83 -8.75
C GLY A 154 0.40 -0.90 -8.04
N SER A 155 0.89 -0.09 -7.10
CA SER A 155 0.08 0.82 -6.29
C SER A 155 -0.50 2.02 -7.05
N THR A 156 -0.15 2.21 -8.32
CA THR A 156 -0.67 3.34 -9.14
C THR A 156 -2.02 3.02 -9.79
N MET A 157 -2.46 1.76 -9.73
CA MET A 157 -3.74 1.28 -10.24
C MET A 157 -4.80 1.23 -9.15
N PHE A 158 -5.94 1.88 -9.39
CA PHE A 158 -7.12 1.83 -8.54
C PHE A 158 -8.22 1.07 -9.27
N ILE A 159 -8.75 0.04 -8.63
CA ILE A 159 -9.73 -0.88 -9.23
C ILE A 159 -11.05 -0.68 -8.51
N PHE A 160 -12.07 -0.29 -9.27
CA PHE A 160 -13.41 -0.04 -8.79
C PHE A 160 -14.40 -0.82 -9.65
N ILE A 161 -15.32 -1.50 -9.00
CA ILE A 161 -16.32 -2.33 -9.66
C ILE A 161 -17.70 -1.85 -9.25
N CYS A 162 -18.52 -1.47 -10.22
CA CYS A 162 -19.86 -0.96 -10.07
C CYS A 162 -20.85 -2.00 -10.58
N GLY A 163 -21.63 -2.58 -9.69
CA GLY A 163 -22.73 -3.48 -10.04
C GLY A 163 -24.03 -2.70 -10.14
N CYS A 164 -24.62 -2.65 -11.33
CA CYS A 164 -25.89 -1.96 -11.61
C CYS A 164 -27.14 -2.84 -11.35
N ASN A 165 -26.95 -4.02 -10.76
CA ASN A 165 -28.02 -4.99 -10.48
C ASN A 165 -27.65 -5.89 -9.29
N PRO A 166 -28.58 -6.21 -8.37
CA PRO A 166 -28.32 -7.15 -7.29
C PRO A 166 -27.78 -8.52 -7.74
N LEU A 167 -28.08 -8.93 -8.97
CA LEU A 167 -27.65 -10.21 -9.53
C LEU A 167 -26.12 -10.32 -9.65
N VAL A 168 -25.41 -9.20 -9.82
CA VAL A 168 -23.93 -9.20 -9.90
C VAL A 168 -23.25 -9.05 -8.55
N GLU A 169 -23.98 -8.80 -7.47
CA GLU A 169 -23.37 -8.40 -6.20
C GLU A 169 -22.33 -9.41 -5.71
N VAL A 170 -22.65 -10.71 -5.76
CA VAL A 170 -21.75 -11.76 -5.29
C VAL A 170 -20.51 -11.86 -6.16
N SER A 171 -20.68 -11.90 -7.49
CA SER A 171 -19.57 -12.08 -8.43
C SER A 171 -18.66 -10.86 -8.48
N PHE A 172 -19.23 -9.64 -8.55
CA PHE A 172 -18.47 -8.40 -8.65
C PHE A 172 -17.77 -8.06 -7.34
N ARG A 173 -18.40 -8.32 -6.19
CA ARG A 173 -17.72 -8.18 -4.89
C ARG A 173 -16.56 -9.17 -4.77
N MET A 174 -16.75 -10.42 -5.19
CA MET A 174 -15.68 -11.41 -5.20
C MET A 174 -14.49 -10.97 -6.10
N ILE A 175 -14.75 -10.37 -7.26
CA ILE A 175 -13.69 -9.81 -8.12
C ILE A 175 -12.99 -8.64 -7.42
N ALA A 176 -13.74 -7.70 -6.83
CA ALA A 176 -13.16 -6.54 -6.15
C ALA A 176 -12.30 -6.94 -4.94
N ASP A 177 -12.79 -7.87 -4.11
CA ASP A 177 -12.12 -8.33 -2.89
C ASP A 177 -10.90 -9.22 -3.18
N SER A 178 -10.72 -9.65 -4.43
CA SER A 178 -9.57 -10.48 -4.84
C SER A 178 -8.25 -9.69 -4.97
N VAL A 179 -8.31 -8.36 -4.85
CA VAL A 179 -7.17 -7.45 -4.94
C VAL A 179 -7.15 -6.45 -3.80
N ASP A 180 -5.96 -6.12 -3.30
CA ASP A 180 -5.80 -5.09 -2.28
C ASP A 180 -6.36 -3.75 -2.75
N GLU A 181 -7.12 -3.07 -1.89
CA GLU A 181 -7.77 -1.78 -2.14
C GLU A 181 -8.81 -1.78 -3.29
N GLY A 182 -9.17 -2.95 -3.83
CA GLY A 182 -10.33 -3.09 -4.72
C GLY A 182 -11.62 -2.72 -3.98
N LYS A 183 -12.54 -2.03 -4.66
CA LYS A 183 -13.84 -1.68 -4.05
C LYS A 183 -14.99 -2.00 -4.96
N TYR A 184 -16.02 -2.57 -4.36
CA TYR A 184 -17.31 -2.79 -4.98
C TYR A 184 -18.31 -1.69 -4.59
N TYR A 185 -19.07 -1.20 -5.56
CA TYR A 185 -20.17 -0.25 -5.41
C TYR A 185 -21.45 -0.90 -5.93
N SER A 186 -22.44 -1.03 -5.06
CA SER A 186 -23.78 -1.47 -5.45
C SER A 186 -24.58 -0.26 -5.91
N LEU A 187 -25.10 -0.30 -7.13
CA LEU A 187 -25.92 0.73 -7.74
C LEU A 187 -27.24 0.08 -8.13
N LEU A 188 -28.34 0.57 -7.57
CA LEU A 188 -29.67 0.01 -7.81
C LEU A 188 -30.43 0.80 -8.87
N GLU A 189 -30.06 2.07 -9.06
CA GLU A 189 -30.68 2.95 -10.03
C GLU A 189 -29.63 3.59 -10.95
N ALA A 190 -29.96 3.72 -12.24
CA ALA A 190 -29.05 4.28 -13.25
C ALA A 190 -28.51 5.68 -12.90
N HIS A 191 -29.26 6.47 -12.13
CA HIS A 191 -28.86 7.82 -11.72
C HIS A 191 -27.75 7.82 -10.65
N GLU A 192 -27.52 6.70 -9.96
CA GLU A 192 -26.47 6.58 -8.94
C GLU A 192 -25.07 6.41 -9.56
N LEU A 193 -25.00 5.86 -10.78
CA LEU A 193 -23.73 5.58 -11.46
C LEU A 193 -22.89 6.85 -11.72
N PRO A 194 -23.43 7.95 -12.26
CA PRO A 194 -22.68 9.20 -12.41
C PRO A 194 -22.13 9.75 -11.09
N GLU A 195 -22.93 9.72 -10.02
CA GLU A 195 -22.52 10.22 -8.71
C GLU A 195 -21.42 9.32 -8.12
N ALA A 196 -21.55 8.00 -8.25
CA ALA A 196 -20.52 7.05 -7.81
C ALA A 196 -19.20 7.29 -8.55
N VAL A 197 -19.23 7.45 -9.88
CA VAL A 197 -18.05 7.78 -10.68
C VAL A 197 -17.41 9.09 -10.23
N LEU A 198 -18.22 10.13 -9.98
CA LEU A 198 -17.73 11.41 -9.48
C LEU A 198 -17.03 11.25 -8.13
N GLN A 199 -17.66 10.56 -7.17
CA GLN A 199 -17.10 10.34 -5.83
C GLN A 199 -15.81 9.52 -5.87
N ILE A 200 -15.76 8.48 -6.71
CA ILE A 200 -14.56 7.66 -6.92
C ILE A 200 -13.42 8.53 -7.43
N LEU A 201 -13.66 9.29 -8.50
CA LEU A 201 -12.63 10.10 -9.13
C LEU A 201 -12.20 11.26 -8.24
N LYS A 202 -13.11 11.83 -7.43
CA LYS A 202 -12.78 12.81 -6.40
C LYS A 202 -11.90 12.20 -5.31
N GLY A 203 -12.21 10.99 -4.84
CA GLY A 203 -11.38 10.31 -3.84
C GLY A 203 -9.96 10.02 -4.34
N VAL A 204 -9.81 9.61 -5.61
CA VAL A 204 -8.49 9.46 -6.25
C VAL A 204 -7.78 10.81 -6.38
N SER A 205 -8.52 11.86 -6.73
CA SER A 205 -7.99 13.24 -6.82
C SER A 205 -7.44 13.73 -5.48
N ASP A 206 -8.20 13.58 -4.38
CA ASP A 206 -7.76 13.96 -3.03
C ASP A 206 -6.48 13.20 -2.62
N LEU A 207 -6.37 11.93 -3.03
CA LEU A 207 -5.18 11.11 -2.82
C LEU A 207 -3.98 11.61 -3.64
N ILE A 208 -4.18 12.04 -4.89
CA ILE A 208 -3.11 12.65 -5.71
C ILE A 208 -2.60 13.93 -5.04
N GLU A 209 -3.48 14.75 -4.48
CA GLU A 209 -3.09 15.97 -3.77
C GLU A 209 -2.34 15.65 -2.46
N ALA A 210 -2.73 14.58 -1.75
CA ALA A 210 -1.96 14.08 -0.60
C ALA A 210 -0.56 13.60 -1.03
N ASP A 211 -0.44 12.89 -2.15
CA ASP A 211 0.85 12.46 -2.70
C ASP A 211 1.73 13.66 -3.10
N ARG A 212 1.15 14.73 -3.64
CA ARG A 212 1.88 15.99 -3.92
C ARG A 212 2.46 16.62 -2.66
N LYS A 213 1.73 16.60 -1.55
CA LYS A 213 2.24 17.09 -0.25
C LYS A 213 3.38 16.21 0.27
N VAL A 214 3.27 14.89 0.12
CA VAL A 214 4.34 13.94 0.47
C VAL A 214 5.58 14.17 -0.39
N LEU A 215 5.40 14.41 -1.70
CA LEU A 215 6.50 14.73 -2.62
C LEU A 215 7.19 16.03 -2.22
N ALA A 216 6.44 17.11 -1.97
CA ALA A 216 7.01 18.37 -1.52
C ALA A 216 7.77 18.22 -0.18
N TYR A 217 7.24 17.42 0.74
CA TYR A 217 7.95 17.09 1.97
C TYR A 217 9.25 16.32 1.70
N TYR A 218 9.22 15.34 0.81
CA TYR A 218 10.40 14.56 0.43
C TYR A 218 11.49 15.45 -0.16
N GLU A 219 11.14 16.33 -1.09
CA GLU A 219 12.05 17.26 -1.76
C GLU A 219 12.66 18.26 -0.78
N ASN A 220 11.85 18.85 0.12
CA ASN A 220 12.32 19.78 1.15
C ASN A 220 13.29 19.14 2.17
N HIS A 221 13.33 17.81 2.25
CA HIS A 221 14.19 17.06 3.16
C HIS A 221 15.25 16.23 2.42
N ASP A 222 15.47 16.43 1.12
CA ASP A 222 16.41 15.69 0.28
C ASP A 222 16.25 14.15 0.34
N GLY A 223 15.02 13.69 0.61
CA GLY A 223 14.69 12.29 0.85
C GLY A 223 15.28 11.71 2.14
N ILE A 224 15.56 12.54 3.15
CA ILE A 224 16.18 12.14 4.42
C ILE A 224 15.33 12.62 5.61
N PHE A 225 14.45 11.73 6.11
CA PHE A 225 13.53 12.02 7.22
C PHE A 225 13.09 10.76 7.96
N ASP A 226 12.62 10.91 9.20
CA ASP A 226 11.95 9.82 9.94
C ASP A 226 10.50 9.65 9.47
N MET A 227 10.05 8.40 9.35
CA MET A 227 8.71 8.10 8.83
C MET A 227 7.60 8.49 9.80
N GLY A 228 7.84 8.37 11.12
CA GLY A 228 6.87 8.74 12.14
C GLY A 228 6.72 10.25 12.25
N GLU A 229 7.84 10.97 12.24
CA GLU A 229 7.86 12.44 12.23
C GLU A 229 7.19 12.99 10.96
N ALA A 230 7.56 12.48 9.79
CA ALA A 230 6.97 12.91 8.53
C ALA A 230 5.46 12.63 8.48
N ALA A 231 5.03 11.45 8.95
CA ALA A 231 3.61 11.10 9.03
C ALA A 231 2.86 12.07 9.95
N SER A 232 3.42 12.40 11.12
CA SER A 232 2.84 13.39 12.04
C SER A 232 2.74 14.78 11.41
N ASN A 233 3.81 15.26 10.75
CA ASN A 233 3.85 16.59 10.12
C ASN A 233 2.82 16.71 8.98
N LEU A 234 2.60 15.62 8.24
CA LEU A 234 1.65 15.57 7.14
C LEU A 234 0.22 15.21 7.58
N SER A 235 0.00 14.96 8.88
CA SER A 235 -1.28 14.47 9.42
C SER A 235 -1.76 13.19 8.73
N LEU A 236 -0.82 12.27 8.45
CA LEU A 236 -1.06 10.97 7.82
C LEU A 236 -0.72 9.84 8.79
N GLN A 237 -1.30 8.66 8.58
CA GLN A 237 -0.78 7.46 9.19
C GLN A 237 0.54 7.02 8.51
N VAL A 238 1.42 6.35 9.24
CA VAL A 238 2.67 5.82 8.68
C VAL A 238 2.42 4.87 7.51
N ARG A 239 1.33 4.10 7.54
CA ARG A 239 0.93 3.23 6.43
C ARG A 239 0.58 4.06 5.18
N GLU A 240 -0.22 5.11 5.32
CA GLU A 240 -0.63 5.99 4.22
C GLU A 240 0.57 6.69 3.59
N LEU A 241 1.50 7.19 4.43
CA LEU A 241 2.76 7.78 3.96
C LEU A 241 3.59 6.76 3.16
N LYS A 242 3.72 5.53 3.66
CA LYS A 242 4.44 4.47 2.93
C LYS A 242 3.79 4.14 1.59
N THR A 243 2.47 4.02 1.53
CA THR A 243 1.75 3.77 0.27
C THR A 243 1.93 4.94 -0.71
N SER A 244 1.89 6.18 -0.21
CA SER A 244 2.16 7.38 -1.02
C SER A 244 3.56 7.37 -1.61
N LEU A 245 4.59 7.09 -0.79
CA LEU A 245 5.97 6.96 -1.26
C LEU A 245 6.15 5.82 -2.28
N SER A 246 5.45 4.70 -2.09
CA SER A 246 5.42 3.61 -3.09
C SER A 246 4.86 4.06 -4.43
N ARG A 247 3.75 4.80 -4.43
CA ARG A 247 3.18 5.37 -5.66
C ARG A 247 4.14 6.37 -6.29
N LEU A 248 4.69 7.30 -5.51
CA LEU A 248 5.64 8.30 -6.02
C LEU A 248 6.89 7.66 -6.64
N LEU A 249 7.39 6.55 -6.08
CA LEU A 249 8.50 5.80 -6.68
C LEU A 249 8.07 5.13 -7.99
N ALA A 250 6.91 4.47 -8.01
CA ALA A 250 6.39 3.81 -9.20
C ALA A 250 6.13 4.80 -10.35
N LEU A 251 5.67 6.01 -10.00
CA LEU A 251 5.48 7.14 -10.93
C LEU A 251 6.79 7.82 -11.33
N GLY A 252 7.93 7.42 -10.77
CA GLY A 252 9.23 8.05 -11.03
C GLY A 252 9.36 9.48 -10.51
N ARG A 253 8.47 9.92 -9.61
CA ARG A 253 8.52 11.26 -8.99
C ARG A 253 9.59 11.34 -7.90
N ILE A 254 9.91 10.21 -7.27
CA ILE A 254 11.10 10.06 -6.43
C ILE A 254 12.02 8.98 -7.01
N THR A 255 13.31 9.09 -6.77
CA THR A 255 14.33 8.16 -7.33
C THR A 255 14.69 7.02 -6.39
N ARG A 256 14.38 7.15 -5.10
CA ARG A 256 14.73 6.19 -4.06
C ARG A 256 13.82 6.32 -2.86
N TRP A 257 13.73 5.24 -2.08
CA TRP A 257 13.09 5.29 -0.76
C TRP A 257 13.77 6.29 0.16
N PRO A 258 13.01 6.98 1.04
CA PRO A 258 13.61 7.88 2.01
C PRO A 258 14.63 7.17 2.87
N LYS A 259 15.78 7.80 3.08
CA LYS A 259 16.74 7.33 4.07
C LYS A 259 16.21 7.78 5.42
N GLY A 260 15.84 6.82 6.27
CA GLY A 260 15.52 7.11 7.66
C GLY A 260 16.68 7.88 8.26
N ARG A 261 16.43 9.10 8.77
CA ARG A 261 17.41 9.70 9.69
C ARG A 261 17.56 8.70 10.84
N PRO A 262 18.78 8.28 11.22
CA PRO A 262 18.98 7.79 12.56
C PRO A 262 18.42 8.89 13.45
N LEU A 263 17.40 8.58 14.27
CA LEU A 263 17.03 9.44 15.38
C LEU A 263 18.34 9.97 15.99
N ALA A 264 18.53 11.28 15.99
CA ALA A 264 19.56 11.85 16.85
C ALA A 264 19.32 11.22 18.23
N VAL A 265 20.39 10.75 18.89
CA VAL A 265 20.31 10.05 20.18
C VAL A 265 19.47 10.85 21.19
N GLU A 266 19.39 12.16 20.99
CA GLU A 266 18.56 13.15 21.68
C GLU A 266 17.03 12.92 21.62
N ASN A 267 16.50 12.21 20.60
CA ASN A 267 15.07 11.93 20.44
C ASN A 267 14.68 10.47 20.78
N LEU A 268 15.65 9.61 21.08
CA LEU A 268 15.38 8.37 21.79
C LEU A 268 15.25 8.75 23.25
N GLY A 269 14.01 8.95 23.71
CA GLY A 269 13.71 9.33 25.09
C GLY A 269 14.07 8.24 26.11
N VAL A 270 15.32 7.77 26.12
CA VAL A 270 15.95 6.92 27.11
C VAL A 270 17.40 7.40 27.27
N ASN A 271 17.70 8.08 28.39
CA ASN A 271 19.07 8.47 28.70
C ASN A 271 19.76 7.34 29.47
N VAL A 272 20.96 6.96 29.04
CA VAL A 272 21.74 5.88 29.67
C VAL A 272 23.07 6.45 30.15
N GLU A 273 23.36 6.29 31.43
CA GLU A 273 24.69 6.57 32.01
C GLU A 273 25.33 5.23 32.40
N LEU A 274 26.46 4.94 31.78
CA LEU A 274 27.26 3.74 32.04
C LEU A 274 28.17 3.99 33.26
N GLY A 275 28.26 3.00 34.14
CA GLY A 275 29.05 3.09 35.38
C GLY A 275 30.53 2.81 35.17
N GLU A 276 31.30 2.86 36.25
CA GLU A 276 32.75 2.60 36.21
C GLU A 276 33.08 1.11 36.43
N VAL A 277 34.20 0.67 35.87
CA VAL A 277 34.75 -0.66 36.11
C VAL A 277 35.93 -0.57 37.08
N PRO A 278 36.03 -1.46 38.09
CA PRO A 278 37.19 -1.52 38.95
C PRO A 278 38.48 -1.76 38.13
N ASN A 279 39.54 -1.02 38.46
CA ASN A 279 40.86 -1.18 37.81
C ASN A 279 41.48 -2.57 38.02
N ASN A 280 41.11 -3.25 39.11
CA ASN A 280 41.59 -4.56 39.49
C ASN A 280 40.39 -5.46 39.82
N ILE A 281 40.09 -6.42 38.96
CA ILE A 281 39.05 -7.42 39.18
C ILE A 281 39.72 -8.70 39.71
N VAL A 282 39.10 -9.36 40.69
CA VAL A 282 39.63 -10.59 41.29
C VAL A 282 38.93 -11.79 40.66
N THR A 283 39.69 -12.77 40.20
CA THR A 283 39.14 -14.02 39.66
C THR A 283 38.17 -14.67 40.65
N GLY A 284 37.01 -15.13 40.15
CA GLY A 284 36.02 -15.85 40.93
C GLY A 284 35.24 -15.00 41.94
N LYS A 285 35.53 -13.70 42.04
CA LYS A 285 34.79 -12.75 42.87
C LYS A 285 33.86 -11.90 41.99
N THR A 286 32.56 -12.00 42.27
CA THR A 286 31.55 -11.18 41.61
C THR A 286 31.76 -9.70 41.93
N PHE A 287 31.71 -8.85 40.90
CA PHE A 287 31.58 -7.41 41.04
C PHE A 287 30.29 -6.93 40.36
N ASN A 288 29.77 -5.80 40.84
CA ASN A 288 28.52 -5.23 40.36
C ASN A 288 28.84 -4.06 39.45
N TYR A 289 28.33 -4.10 38.22
CA TYR A 289 28.38 -3.01 37.27
C TYR A 289 27.03 -2.31 37.21
N LEU A 290 27.03 -1.01 37.49
CA LEU A 290 25.82 -0.22 37.64
C LEU A 290 25.55 0.57 36.36
N ILE A 291 24.30 0.56 35.91
CA ILE A 291 23.84 1.33 34.74
C ILE A 291 22.61 2.13 35.16
N ARG A 292 22.65 3.45 34.97
CA ARG A 292 21.48 4.29 35.19
C ARG A 292 20.73 4.45 33.88
N VAL A 293 19.45 4.13 33.89
CA VAL A 293 18.59 4.29 32.70
C VAL A 293 17.37 5.12 33.07
N ASN A 294 17.24 6.29 32.44
CA ASN A 294 16.12 7.19 32.58
C ASN A 294 15.17 7.04 31.39
N ASN A 295 13.93 6.65 31.64
CA ASN A 295 12.84 6.59 30.67
C ASN A 295 11.89 7.79 30.86
N PRO A 296 12.07 8.90 30.14
CA PRO A 296 11.13 10.03 30.11
C PRO A 296 9.78 9.73 29.43
N SER A 297 9.63 8.59 28.72
CA SER A 297 8.41 8.26 27.97
C SER A 297 7.20 7.99 28.87
N THR A 298 6.00 8.19 28.32
CA THR A 298 4.71 7.79 28.95
C THR A 298 4.39 6.30 28.77
N THR A 299 5.26 5.55 28.09
CA THR A 299 5.10 4.11 27.83
C THR A 299 6.22 3.28 28.45
N ILE A 300 5.97 1.97 28.63
CA ILE A 300 6.99 1.02 29.08
C ILE A 300 8.03 0.86 27.97
N VAL A 301 9.31 0.96 28.33
CA VAL A 301 10.45 0.82 27.42
C VAL A 301 11.26 -0.40 27.83
N SER A 302 11.57 -1.27 26.86
CA SER A 302 12.42 -2.44 27.08
C SER A 302 13.83 -2.17 26.56
N VAL A 303 14.84 -2.28 27.42
CA VAL A 303 16.26 -2.19 27.05
C VAL A 303 16.93 -3.54 27.20
N ARG A 304 17.88 -3.83 26.31
CA ARG A 304 18.71 -5.04 26.35
C ARG A 304 20.14 -4.64 26.63
N VAL A 305 20.74 -5.20 27.66
CA VAL A 305 22.12 -4.91 28.04
C VAL A 305 22.98 -6.12 27.78
N ILE A 306 24.06 -5.92 27.03
CA ILE A 306 25.07 -6.93 26.75
C ILE A 306 26.38 -6.46 27.35
N ALA A 307 26.93 -7.24 28.28
CA ALA A 307 28.26 -7.03 28.83
C ALA A 307 29.13 -8.23 28.46
N THR A 308 30.28 -7.98 27.85
CA THR A 308 31.23 -9.01 27.41
C THR A 308 32.61 -8.69 27.96
N LEU A 309 33.12 -9.57 28.82
CA LEU A 309 34.46 -9.47 29.36
C LEU A 309 35.40 -10.34 28.51
N VAL A 310 36.37 -9.71 27.86
CA VAL A 310 37.33 -10.37 26.97
C VAL A 310 38.73 -10.30 27.58
N THR A 311 39.44 -11.41 27.60
CA THR A 311 40.85 -11.52 27.97
C THR A 311 41.67 -11.94 26.76
N SER A 312 43.00 -12.00 26.88
CA SER A 312 43.84 -12.55 25.80
C SER A 312 43.60 -14.04 25.52
N GLU A 313 42.94 -14.75 26.44
CA GLU A 313 42.59 -16.18 26.29
C GLU A 313 41.23 -16.39 25.62
N GLY A 314 40.46 -15.31 25.40
CA GLY A 314 39.13 -15.35 24.80
C GLY A 314 38.09 -14.63 25.64
N VAL A 315 36.82 -14.99 25.46
CA VAL A 315 35.71 -14.40 26.21
C VAL A 315 35.63 -15.06 27.58
N SER A 316 35.87 -14.30 28.65
CA SER A 316 35.81 -14.78 30.04
C SER A 316 34.39 -14.80 30.57
N GLU A 317 33.56 -13.83 30.19
CA GLU A 317 32.17 -13.76 30.64
C GLU A 317 31.28 -12.99 29.65
N VAL A 318 30.03 -13.44 29.49
CA VAL A 318 29.01 -12.72 28.72
C VAL A 318 27.72 -12.71 29.51
N THR A 319 27.19 -11.50 29.72
CA THR A 319 25.85 -11.29 30.26
C THR A 319 25.00 -10.61 29.20
N ASN A 320 23.76 -11.08 29.05
CA ASN A 320 22.79 -10.55 28.10
C ASN A 320 21.42 -10.51 28.76
N GLU A 321 21.09 -9.37 29.37
CA GLU A 321 19.88 -9.17 30.15
C GLU A 321 18.90 -8.23 29.46
N ARG A 322 17.61 -8.44 29.70
CA ARG A 322 16.54 -7.58 29.22
C ARG A 322 15.80 -6.97 30.39
N HIS A 323 15.63 -5.66 30.36
CA HIS A 323 15.06 -4.88 31.45
C HIS A 323 13.91 -4.02 30.94
N ASP A 324 12.74 -4.18 31.54
CA ASP A 324 11.59 -3.32 31.28
C ASP A 324 11.56 -2.15 32.27
N LEU A 325 11.39 -0.95 31.72
CA LEU A 325 11.39 0.33 32.43
C LEU A 325 10.00 0.92 32.38
N SER A 326 9.45 1.20 33.55
CA SER A 326 8.15 1.85 33.69
C SER A 326 8.15 3.25 33.04
N PRO A 327 6.99 3.79 32.66
CA PRO A 327 6.87 5.17 32.20
C PRO A 327 7.43 6.16 33.21
N LYS A 328 8.06 7.25 32.73
CA LYS A 328 8.60 8.36 33.54
C LYS A 328 9.43 7.88 34.75
N SER A 329 10.32 6.90 34.51
CA SER A 329 11.11 6.28 35.57
C SER A 329 12.60 6.49 35.38
N ASP A 330 13.34 6.49 36.48
CA ASP A 330 14.80 6.50 36.52
C ASP A 330 15.22 5.28 37.35
N LYS A 331 15.91 4.34 36.71
CA LYS A 331 16.19 3.03 37.29
C LYS A 331 17.68 2.74 37.25
N MET A 332 18.19 2.22 38.37
CA MET A 332 19.51 1.61 38.44
C MET A 332 19.39 0.12 38.10
N LEU A 333 20.08 -0.30 37.04
CA LEU A 333 20.27 -1.70 36.68
C LEU A 333 21.60 -2.17 37.27
N GLU A 334 21.60 -3.38 37.84
CA GLU A 334 22.79 -3.99 38.44
C GLU A 334 23.12 -5.26 37.67
N LEU A 335 24.26 -5.26 36.98
CA LEU A 335 24.81 -6.45 36.34
C LEU A 335 25.85 -7.08 37.27
N LYS A 336 25.72 -8.39 37.50
CA LYS A 336 26.69 -9.15 38.29
C LYS A 336 27.62 -9.88 37.34
N LEU A 337 28.91 -9.56 37.41
CA LEU A 337 29.95 -10.16 36.58
C LEU A 337 30.97 -10.89 37.47
N THR A 338 31.20 -12.16 37.20
CA THR A 338 32.15 -13.04 37.87
C THR A 338 33.19 -13.56 36.86
N PRO A 339 34.36 -12.92 36.74
CA PRO A 339 35.38 -13.37 35.83
C PRO A 339 35.88 -14.77 36.20
N MET A 340 35.92 -15.65 35.22
CA MET A 340 36.49 -16.99 35.35
C MET A 340 37.75 -17.07 34.49
N THR A 341 38.92 -16.88 35.12
CA THR A 341 40.24 -17.10 34.50
C THR A 341 41.27 -17.42 35.57
N ASP A 342 42.10 -18.43 35.33
CA ASP A 342 43.12 -18.88 36.29
C ASP A 342 44.44 -18.09 36.18
N VAL A 343 44.49 -17.05 35.33
CA VAL A 343 45.72 -16.34 34.95
C VAL A 343 45.56 -14.83 35.11
N LYS A 344 46.60 -14.19 35.65
CA LYS A 344 46.69 -12.72 35.73
C LYS A 344 46.85 -12.11 34.35
N VAL A 345 45.84 -11.38 33.89
CA VAL A 345 45.76 -10.96 32.49
C VAL A 345 45.09 -9.59 32.34
N LYS A 346 45.43 -8.88 31.26
CA LYS A 346 44.67 -7.70 30.84
C LYS A 346 43.30 -8.15 30.33
N ALA A 347 42.27 -7.38 30.65
CA ALA A 347 40.93 -7.64 30.19
C ALA A 347 40.28 -6.36 29.67
N THR A 348 39.35 -6.50 28.73
CA THR A 348 38.52 -5.41 28.25
C THR A 348 37.07 -5.79 28.49
N LEU A 349 36.34 -4.96 29.25
CA LEU A 349 34.90 -5.09 29.39
C LEU A 349 34.22 -4.20 28.34
N ARG A 350 33.46 -4.83 27.45
CA ARG A 350 32.57 -4.13 26.51
C ARG A 350 31.16 -4.15 27.06
N VAL A 351 30.57 -2.98 27.28
CA VAL A 351 29.17 -2.84 27.68
C VAL A 351 28.39 -2.15 26.57
N GLU A 352 27.31 -2.76 26.13
CA GLU A 352 26.41 -2.25 25.11
C GLU A 352 24.97 -2.28 25.62
N VAL A 353 24.29 -1.14 25.56
CA VAL A 353 22.86 -1.03 25.88
C VAL A 353 22.11 -0.80 24.59
N PHE A 354 21.10 -1.62 24.33
CA PHE A 354 20.26 -1.58 23.14
C PHE A 354 18.82 -1.21 23.50
N TYR A 355 18.21 -0.39 22.65
CA TYR A 355 16.78 -0.16 22.60
C TYR A 355 16.26 -0.65 21.24
N GLY A 356 15.43 -1.70 21.25
CA GLY A 356 15.07 -2.42 20.03
C GLY A 356 16.29 -3.05 19.36
N SER A 357 16.57 -2.67 18.11
CA SER A 357 17.75 -3.10 17.35
C SER A 357 18.91 -2.10 17.35
N LYS A 358 18.78 -0.96 18.04
CA LYS A 358 19.78 0.13 18.05
C LYS A 358 20.58 0.13 19.35
N SER A 359 21.90 0.32 19.25
CA SER A 359 22.74 0.61 20.43
C SER A 359 22.53 2.06 20.86
N VAL A 360 22.20 2.28 22.13
CA VAL A 360 21.97 3.60 22.74
C VAL A 360 23.13 4.05 23.63
N ALA A 361 23.93 3.11 24.13
CA ALA A 361 25.18 3.40 24.82
C ALA A 361 26.18 2.27 24.58
N THR A 362 27.45 2.62 24.40
CA THR A 362 28.53 1.64 24.24
C THR A 362 29.80 2.21 24.86
N GLU A 363 30.42 1.43 25.73
CA GLU A 363 31.71 1.80 26.32
C GLU A 363 32.62 0.57 26.44
N LEU A 364 33.92 0.85 26.31
CA LEU A 364 34.99 -0.12 26.43
C LEU A 364 35.86 0.28 27.62
N TYR A 365 35.95 -0.59 28.61
CA TYR A 365 36.79 -0.38 29.78
C TYR A 365 37.98 -1.32 29.75
N ASP A 366 39.17 -0.76 29.79
CA ASP A 366 40.39 -1.53 30.00
C ASP A 366 40.60 -1.77 31.49
N THR A 367 40.76 -3.04 31.87
CA THR A 367 40.95 -3.47 33.26
C THR A 367 41.96 -4.62 33.32
N ARG A 368 42.22 -5.13 34.52
CA ARG A 368 43.11 -6.26 34.78
C ARG A 368 42.43 -7.24 35.71
N ILE A 369 42.56 -8.53 35.40
CA ILE A 369 42.13 -9.61 36.25
C ILE A 369 43.37 -10.12 37.01
N TYR A 370 43.25 -10.20 38.35
CA TYR A 370 44.32 -10.52 39.29
C TYR A 370 44.09 -11.81 40.04
#